data_AF-A0A4P9YCE6-F1
#
_entry.id   AF-A0A4P9YCE6-F1
#
_cell.length_a   1.000
_cell.length_b   1.000
_cell.length_c   1.000
_cell.angle_alpha   90.00
_cell.angle_beta   90.00
_cell.angle_gamma   90.00
#
_symmetry.space_group_name_H-M   'P 1'
#
loop_
_entity.id
_entity.type
_entity.pdbx_description
1 polymer ?
#
loop_
_entity_poly.entity_id
_entity_poly.type
_entity_poly.pdbx_seq_one_letter_code
_entity_poly.pdbx_strand_id
1 'polypeptide(L)'
;MDFGNFVNQQEETNEETILDYQFNWDVNENKNDSDSDDEEEIVNKKEKINKNERSIEMLEKRLLQENDPETLDDFERLVASNPNDSFTWVRYMAFHLKLSEIDKARNVAEKALKSISFRNEQEKFNVWMALINLENKFGSEISLNQTIERSLQFNEPKKVYLQLAKIYESTNKTIEATNLWQSVILKKFSHSCKAFVEAANFFVRINKIEIARSLLNKALKSLDKRKHVKVVNKFAQLEYKFGDVERARTLFEGLLANYPKRLDLWSIYIDMEIKLVKQSKESFKSVAATLAIESVRRLFERVLSLKFSVKKKKFLFKKYLDFENVYGNEESVNHVKQLAIDYVNQL
;
A
#
# COMPACT_ATOMS: atom_id res chain seq x y z
N MET A 1 34.55 12.30 43.96
CA MET A 1 33.50 12.44 44.97
C MET A 1 32.78 13.73 44.61
N ASP A 2 31.52 13.77 44.21
CA ASP A 2 30.47 12.77 44.22
C ASP A 2 29.42 13.05 43.15
N PHE A 3 28.65 11.99 42.91
CA PHE A 3 27.55 11.78 41.97
C PHE A 3 26.42 12.82 41.99
N GLY A 4 25.74 12.96 40.85
CA GLY A 4 24.41 13.56 40.81
C GLY A 4 23.95 13.96 39.42
N ASN A 5 23.75 12.99 38.52
CA ASN A 5 23.21 13.22 37.19
C ASN A 5 22.20 12.11 36.86
N PHE A 6 21.11 12.47 36.17
CA PHE A 6 20.09 11.61 35.56
C PHE A 6 19.00 11.00 36.45
N VAL A 7 17.92 11.76 36.67
CA VAL A 7 16.55 11.21 36.78
C VAL A 7 15.62 12.09 35.95
N ASN A 8 15.31 11.64 34.73
CA ASN A 8 14.12 12.02 33.93
C ASN A 8 14.23 11.35 32.57
N GLN A 9 14.01 10.03 32.53
CA GLN A 9 13.80 9.21 31.33
C GLN A 9 13.48 7.78 31.77
N GLN A 10 12.35 7.56 32.45
CA GLN A 10 11.93 6.19 32.81
C GLN A 10 10.41 5.99 33.02
N GLU A 11 9.56 6.94 32.64
CA GLU A 11 8.09 6.79 32.81
C GLU A 11 7.34 6.33 31.54
N GLU A 12 7.97 6.29 30.37
CA GLU A 12 7.29 5.86 29.12
C GLU A 12 7.42 4.35 28.80
N THR A 13 8.12 3.57 29.60
CA THR A 13 8.36 2.12 29.32
C THR A 13 7.51 1.15 30.13
N ASN A 14 6.65 1.62 31.04
CA ASN A 14 5.97 0.75 32.01
C ASN A 14 4.55 0.30 31.62
N GLU A 15 3.88 0.92 30.65
CA GLU A 15 2.50 0.52 30.29
C GLU A 15 2.43 -0.81 29.51
N GLU A 16 3.44 -1.13 28.69
CA GLU A 16 3.53 -2.44 28.04
C GLU A 16 3.87 -3.57 29.02
N THR A 17 4.59 -3.27 30.10
CA THR A 17 5.01 -4.26 31.10
C THR A 17 3.91 -4.61 32.11
N ILE A 18 2.98 -3.68 32.37
CA ILE A 18 1.87 -3.88 33.31
C ILE A 18 0.85 -4.90 32.76
N LEU A 19 0.65 -4.96 31.43
CA LEU A 19 -0.28 -5.90 30.81
C LEU A 19 0.20 -7.36 30.86
N ASP A 20 1.51 -7.61 30.85
CA ASP A 20 2.06 -8.96 30.99
C ASP A 20 2.11 -9.42 32.47
N TYR A 21 2.19 -8.50 33.44
CA TYR A 21 2.20 -8.85 34.87
C TYR A 21 0.82 -9.03 35.50
N GLN A 22 -0.22 -8.38 34.96
CA GLN A 22 -1.54 -8.36 35.61
C GLN A 22 -2.55 -9.35 35.02
N PHE A 23 -2.22 -9.96 33.87
CA PHE A 23 -3.00 -11.03 33.24
C PHE A 23 -2.09 -12.20 32.95
N ASN A 24 -2.12 -13.22 33.81
CA ASN A 24 -1.38 -14.45 33.59
C ASN A 24 -2.08 -15.28 32.50
N TRP A 25 -1.64 -15.12 31.25
CA TRP A 25 -2.22 -15.80 30.07
C TRP A 25 -1.72 -17.26 29.91
N ASP A 26 -0.86 -17.74 30.81
CA ASP A 26 -0.24 -19.07 30.77
C ASP A 26 -1.15 -20.16 31.35
N VAL A 27 -2.32 -20.37 30.73
CA VAL A 27 -3.13 -21.57 30.99
C VAL A 27 -3.36 -22.33 29.69
N ASN A 28 -2.63 -23.45 29.57
CA ASN A 28 -2.76 -24.56 28.61
C ASN A 28 -2.52 -24.25 27.12
N GLU A 29 -1.24 -24.29 26.71
CA GLU A 29 -0.85 -24.54 25.32
C GLU A 29 -1.16 -26.00 24.92
N ASN A 30 -2.39 -26.27 24.50
CA ASN A 30 -2.65 -27.40 23.62
C ASN A 30 -2.21 -27.03 22.20
N LYS A 31 -0.98 -27.42 21.86
CA LYS A 31 -0.43 -27.39 20.49
C LYS A 31 -1.24 -28.33 19.61
N ASN A 32 -2.20 -27.79 18.88
CA ASN A 32 -2.68 -28.30 17.60
C ASN A 32 -3.55 -27.22 16.96
N ASP A 33 -2.97 -26.42 16.06
CA ASP A 33 -3.68 -25.98 14.86
C ASP A 33 -2.71 -25.32 13.87
N SER A 34 -2.86 -25.66 12.59
CA SER A 34 -1.98 -25.27 11.50
C SER A 34 -2.28 -23.85 11.03
N ASP A 35 -1.51 -22.86 11.51
CA ASP A 35 -1.68 -21.44 11.19
C ASP A 35 -0.53 -20.93 10.27
N SER A 36 -0.08 -21.75 9.31
CA SER A 36 1.06 -21.44 8.43
C SER A 36 0.80 -20.32 7.41
N ASP A 37 -0.44 -20.18 6.94
CA ASP A 37 -0.73 -19.36 5.75
C ASP A 37 -0.81 -17.85 6.06
N ASP A 38 -1.21 -17.47 7.28
CA ASP A 38 -1.38 -16.06 7.68
C ASP A 38 -0.04 -15.40 8.08
N GLU A 39 0.90 -16.18 8.62
CA GLU A 39 2.25 -15.68 8.94
C GLU A 39 3.07 -15.43 7.66
N GLU A 40 2.97 -16.29 6.65
CA GLU A 40 3.67 -16.15 5.37
C GLU A 40 3.28 -14.88 4.60
N GLU A 41 2.01 -14.47 4.57
CA GLU A 41 1.60 -13.23 3.88
C GLU A 41 2.13 -11.97 4.59
N ILE A 42 2.27 -11.99 5.92
CA ILE A 42 2.77 -10.86 6.71
C ILE A 42 4.29 -10.72 6.55
N VAL A 43 5.03 -11.82 6.61
CA VAL A 43 6.49 -11.83 6.40
C VAL A 43 6.83 -11.35 4.98
N ASN A 44 6.13 -11.86 3.96
CA ASN A 44 6.33 -11.43 2.57
C ASN A 44 6.06 -9.92 2.35
N LYS A 45 5.10 -9.35 3.08
CA LYS A 45 4.78 -7.92 2.99
C LYS A 45 5.82 -7.05 3.69
N LYS A 46 6.31 -7.47 4.86
CA LYS A 46 7.41 -6.81 5.59
C LYS A 46 8.70 -6.86 4.79
N GLU A 47 9.05 -7.99 4.20
CA GLU A 47 10.23 -8.10 3.33
C GLU A 47 10.16 -7.18 2.11
N LYS A 48 8.97 -7.04 1.51
CA LYS A 48 8.77 -6.17 0.35
C LYS A 48 8.89 -4.69 0.71
N ILE A 49 8.41 -4.30 1.90
CA ILE A 49 8.58 -2.94 2.43
C ILE A 49 10.06 -2.69 2.73
N ASN A 50 10.74 -3.63 3.39
CA ASN A 50 12.16 -3.51 3.72
C ASN A 50 13.06 -3.49 2.47
N LYS A 51 12.72 -4.24 1.41
CA LYS A 51 13.38 -4.15 0.10
C LYS A 51 13.15 -2.78 -0.55
N ASN A 52 11.94 -2.24 -0.46
CA ASN A 52 11.63 -0.91 -0.99
C ASN A 52 12.35 0.19 -0.20
N GLU A 53 12.37 0.13 1.13
CA GLU A 53 13.10 1.05 2.00
C GLU A 53 14.60 1.01 1.72
N ARG A 54 15.21 -0.18 1.62
CA ARG A 54 16.61 -0.31 1.22
C ARG A 54 16.89 0.23 -0.18
N SER A 55 15.96 0.06 -1.12
CA SER A 55 16.12 0.63 -2.46
C SER A 55 16.01 2.16 -2.46
N ILE A 56 15.13 2.73 -1.62
CA ILE A 56 14.98 4.17 -1.42
C ILE A 56 16.21 4.74 -0.70
N GLU A 57 16.68 4.09 0.37
CA GLU A 57 17.88 4.48 1.11
C GLU A 57 19.14 4.36 0.25
N MET A 58 19.24 3.37 -0.64
CA MET A 58 20.30 3.32 -1.65
C MET A 58 20.17 4.44 -2.69
N LEU A 59 18.95 4.77 -3.11
CA LEU A 59 18.70 5.90 -4.01
C LEU A 59 19.06 7.23 -3.35
N GLU A 60 18.70 7.44 -2.08
CA GLU A 60 19.05 8.61 -1.29
C GLU A 60 20.56 8.70 -1.02
N LYS A 61 21.21 7.59 -0.64
CA LYS A 61 22.68 7.53 -0.50
C LYS A 61 23.41 7.77 -1.83
N ARG A 62 22.83 7.38 -2.98
CA ARG A 62 23.37 7.71 -4.31
C ARG A 62 23.13 9.16 -4.70
N LEU A 63 22.03 9.77 -4.26
CA LEU A 63 21.75 11.20 -4.44
C LEU A 63 22.62 12.08 -3.54
N LEU A 64 23.10 11.55 -2.41
CA LEU A 64 24.01 12.20 -1.46
C LEU A 64 25.50 12.04 -1.81
N GLN A 65 25.85 11.31 -2.88
CA GLN A 65 27.25 11.26 -3.34
C GLN A 65 27.61 12.60 -4.01
N GLU A 66 28.57 13.32 -3.41
CA GLU A 66 29.10 14.63 -3.85
C GLU A 66 29.81 14.64 -5.23
N ASN A 67 29.64 13.59 -6.05
CA ASN A 67 30.19 13.49 -7.41
C ASN A 67 29.06 13.38 -8.43
N ASP A 68 28.16 14.36 -8.44
CA ASP A 68 27.16 14.43 -9.49
C ASP A 68 27.83 14.79 -10.81
N PRO A 69 27.76 13.94 -11.87
CA PRO A 69 28.31 14.27 -13.18
C PRO A 69 27.72 15.57 -13.72
N GLU A 70 28.60 16.54 -13.98
CA GLU A 70 28.24 17.86 -14.50
C GLU A 70 28.50 18.00 -16.00
N THR A 71 29.41 17.19 -16.54
CA THR A 71 29.80 17.25 -17.95
C THR A 71 29.40 16.01 -18.75
N LEU A 72 29.35 16.16 -20.08
CA LEU A 72 29.11 15.04 -21.00
C LEU A 72 30.14 13.91 -20.82
N ASP A 73 31.40 14.27 -20.63
CA ASP A 73 32.50 13.30 -20.49
C ASP A 73 32.38 12.50 -19.18
N ASP A 74 31.87 13.11 -18.11
CA ASP A 74 31.61 12.42 -16.85
C ASP A 74 30.53 11.35 -17.03
N PHE A 75 29.45 11.68 -17.75
CA PHE A 75 28.40 10.72 -18.06
C PHE A 75 28.89 9.57 -18.94
N GLU A 76 29.63 9.86 -20.02
CA GLU A 76 30.20 8.83 -20.90
C GLU A 76 31.17 7.90 -20.14
N ARG A 77 32.00 8.45 -19.23
CA ARG A 77 32.86 7.65 -18.36
C ARG A 77 32.06 6.78 -17.40
N LEU A 78 31.02 7.32 -16.77
CA LEU A 78 30.19 6.59 -15.81
C LEU A 78 29.43 5.44 -16.48
N VAL A 79 28.79 5.67 -17.63
CA VAL A 79 28.09 4.59 -18.34
C VAL A 79 29.03 3.56 -18.94
N ALA A 80 30.27 3.94 -19.28
CA ALA A 80 31.30 2.99 -19.68
C ALA A 80 31.77 2.10 -18.51
N SER A 81 31.91 2.68 -17.31
CA SER A 81 32.29 1.93 -16.11
C SER A 81 31.17 1.01 -15.60
N ASN A 82 29.92 1.46 -15.69
CA ASN A 82 28.73 0.76 -15.20
C ASN A 82 27.62 0.68 -16.27
N PRO A 83 27.81 -0.10 -17.36
CA PRO A 83 26.87 -0.12 -18.49
C PRO A 83 25.49 -0.67 -18.13
N ASN A 84 25.37 -1.41 -17.03
CA ASN A 84 24.14 -2.07 -16.60
C ASN A 84 23.30 -1.21 -15.64
N ASP A 85 23.77 -0.05 -15.18
CA ASP A 85 23.03 0.78 -14.24
C ASP A 85 22.08 1.74 -14.96
N SER A 86 20.79 1.41 -14.98
CA SER A 86 19.76 2.24 -15.62
C SER A 86 19.64 3.62 -14.99
N PHE A 87 19.97 3.77 -13.71
CA PHE A 87 19.92 5.06 -13.03
C PHE A 87 20.87 6.08 -13.66
N THR A 88 22.13 5.69 -13.90
CA THR A 88 23.12 6.53 -14.59
C THR A 88 22.66 6.90 -16.01
N TRP A 89 22.13 5.94 -16.77
CA TRP A 89 21.59 6.20 -18.11
C TRP A 89 20.41 7.18 -18.09
N VAL A 90 19.48 7.04 -17.15
CA VAL A 90 18.32 7.94 -17.03
C VAL A 90 18.75 9.34 -16.61
N ARG A 91 19.76 9.47 -15.74
CA ARG A 91 20.37 10.77 -15.42
C ARG A 91 21.03 11.41 -16.64
N TYR A 92 21.71 10.63 -17.46
CA TYR A 92 22.32 11.13 -18.70
C TYR A 92 21.25 11.62 -19.69
N MET A 93 20.13 10.91 -19.82
CA MET A 93 18.97 11.41 -20.59
C MET A 93 18.44 12.73 -20.00
N ALA A 94 18.30 12.81 -18.68
CA ALA A 94 17.81 14.01 -18.00
C ALA A 94 18.74 15.22 -18.17
N PHE A 95 20.05 15.01 -18.26
CA PHE A 95 21.03 16.05 -18.58
C PHE A 95 20.74 16.70 -19.94
N HIS A 96 20.58 15.89 -20.99
CA HIS A 96 20.20 16.41 -22.32
C HIS A 96 18.81 17.06 -22.33
N LEU A 97 17.86 16.56 -21.52
CA LEU A 97 16.55 17.21 -21.36
C LEU A 97 16.65 18.60 -20.72
N LYS A 98 17.56 18.81 -19.75
CA LYS A 98 17.81 20.15 -19.17
C LYS A 98 18.35 21.13 -20.21
N LEU A 99 19.12 20.63 -21.18
CA LEU A 99 19.64 21.40 -22.31
C LEU A 99 18.64 21.53 -23.48
N SER A 100 17.41 21.01 -23.34
CA SER A 100 16.39 20.94 -24.40
C SER A 100 16.81 20.14 -25.64
N GLU A 101 17.79 19.24 -25.51
CA GLU A 101 18.32 18.41 -26.60
C GLU A 101 17.60 17.04 -26.64
N ILE A 102 16.32 17.04 -27.03
CA ILE A 102 15.44 15.86 -26.96
C ILE A 102 15.96 14.70 -27.81
N ASP A 103 16.48 14.97 -29.02
CA ASP A 103 17.00 13.92 -29.91
C ASP A 103 18.26 13.25 -29.35
N LYS A 104 19.12 14.02 -28.67
CA LYS A 104 20.29 13.45 -27.99
C LYS A 104 19.86 12.58 -26.81
N ALA A 105 18.86 13.00 -26.04
CA ALA A 105 18.29 12.18 -24.98
C ALA A 105 17.69 10.87 -25.51
N ARG A 106 17.01 10.87 -26.68
CA ARG A 106 16.56 9.63 -27.35
C ARG A 106 17.74 8.73 -27.72
N ASN A 107 18.78 9.29 -28.31
CA ASN A 107 19.97 8.54 -28.70
C ASN A 107 20.67 7.90 -27.49
N VAL A 108 20.71 8.59 -26.34
CA VAL A 108 21.22 8.03 -25.07
C VAL A 108 20.37 6.85 -24.62
N ALA A 109 19.04 6.95 -24.69
CA ALA A 109 18.14 5.83 -24.36
C ALA A 109 18.37 4.61 -25.26
N GLU A 110 18.51 4.81 -26.57
CA GLU A 110 18.79 3.74 -27.53
C GLU A 110 20.17 3.10 -27.29
N LYS A 111 21.19 3.92 -26.96
CA LYS A 111 22.50 3.42 -26.52
C LYS A 111 22.38 2.57 -25.25
N ALA A 112 21.61 3.02 -24.27
CA ALA A 112 21.39 2.29 -23.02
C ALA A 112 20.72 0.93 -23.26
N LEU A 113 19.67 0.88 -24.09
CA LEU A 113 18.96 -0.37 -24.42
C LEU A 113 19.84 -1.41 -25.12
N LYS A 114 20.83 -0.95 -25.91
CA LYS A 114 21.84 -1.80 -26.55
C LYS A 114 22.96 -2.22 -25.60
N SER A 115 23.38 -1.32 -24.72
CA SER A 115 24.54 -1.53 -23.83
C SER A 115 24.22 -2.39 -22.60
N ILE A 116 23.03 -2.21 -22.02
CA ILE A 116 22.58 -3.00 -20.87
C ILE A 116 22.42 -4.46 -21.31
N SER A 117 22.94 -5.39 -20.50
CA SER A 117 22.80 -6.83 -20.73
C SER A 117 21.34 -7.25 -20.77
N PHE A 118 20.98 -8.14 -21.69
CA PHE A 118 19.62 -8.70 -21.78
C PHE A 118 19.19 -9.44 -20.51
N ARG A 119 20.14 -9.92 -19.69
CA ARG A 119 19.85 -10.57 -18.39
C ARG A 119 19.31 -9.59 -17.36
N ASN A 120 19.60 -8.30 -17.51
CA ASN A 120 19.15 -7.24 -16.61
C ASN A 120 17.83 -6.65 -17.11
N GLU A 121 16.78 -7.48 -17.11
CA GLU A 121 15.45 -7.10 -17.60
C GLU A 121 14.89 -5.87 -16.88
N GLN A 122 15.10 -5.76 -15.56
CA GLN A 122 14.63 -4.62 -14.76
C GLN A 122 15.31 -3.30 -15.16
N GLU A 123 16.62 -3.35 -15.45
CA GLU A 123 17.38 -2.17 -15.87
C GLU A 123 16.94 -1.71 -17.26
N LYS A 124 16.75 -2.64 -18.20
CA LYS A 124 16.15 -2.32 -19.51
C LYS A 124 14.74 -1.76 -19.39
N PHE A 125 13.94 -2.35 -18.51
CA PHE A 125 12.58 -1.87 -18.26
C PHE A 125 12.57 -0.42 -17.76
N ASN A 126 13.47 -0.06 -16.84
CA ASN A 126 13.59 1.31 -16.35
C ASN A 126 13.92 2.30 -17.49
N VAL A 127 14.85 1.93 -18.39
CA VAL A 127 15.18 2.74 -19.56
C VAL A 127 13.99 2.88 -20.51
N TRP A 128 13.24 1.80 -20.77
CA TRP A 128 12.02 1.86 -21.56
C TRP A 128 10.98 2.82 -20.95
N MET A 129 10.81 2.80 -19.62
CA MET A 129 9.88 3.72 -18.95
C MET A 129 10.35 5.17 -19.05
N ALA A 130 11.66 5.42 -18.94
CA ALA A 130 12.23 6.75 -19.14
C ALA A 130 12.03 7.25 -20.58
N LEU A 131 12.20 6.39 -21.58
CA LEU A 131 11.97 6.72 -22.99
C LEU A 131 10.48 7.01 -23.27
N ILE A 132 9.56 6.20 -22.75
CA ILE A 132 8.12 6.46 -22.86
C ILE A 132 7.74 7.78 -22.17
N ASN A 133 8.31 8.08 -21.00
CA ASN A 133 8.10 9.35 -20.31
C ASN A 133 8.57 10.55 -21.15
N LEU A 134 9.74 10.41 -21.78
CA LEU A 134 10.30 11.42 -22.68
C LEU A 134 9.37 11.65 -23.88
N GLU A 135 8.93 10.59 -24.57
CA GLU A 135 8.02 10.70 -25.71
C GLU A 135 6.65 11.24 -25.31
N ASN A 136 6.12 10.85 -24.14
CA ASN A 136 4.82 11.31 -23.70
C ASN A 136 4.80 12.83 -23.39
N LYS A 137 5.93 13.38 -22.94
CA LYS A 137 6.06 14.79 -22.56
C LYS A 137 6.54 15.70 -23.69
N PHE A 138 7.47 15.22 -24.52
CA PHE A 138 8.16 16.03 -25.53
C PHE A 138 8.07 15.47 -26.95
N GLY A 139 7.57 14.24 -27.10
CA GLY A 139 7.41 13.57 -28.39
C GLY A 139 6.09 13.86 -29.07
N SER A 140 5.85 13.12 -30.15
CA SER A 140 4.59 13.10 -30.90
C SER A 140 3.79 11.86 -30.51
N GLU A 141 2.48 11.85 -30.78
CA GLU A 141 1.65 10.65 -30.56
C GLU A 141 2.15 9.45 -31.37
N ILE A 142 2.70 9.70 -32.56
CA ILE A 142 3.28 8.66 -33.43
C ILE A 142 4.53 8.05 -32.78
N SER A 143 5.48 8.89 -32.33
CA SER A 143 6.73 8.42 -31.71
C SER A 143 6.48 7.73 -30.36
N LEU A 144 5.50 8.21 -29.60
CA LEU A 144 5.05 7.57 -28.37
C LEU A 144 4.48 6.17 -28.66
N ASN A 145 3.56 6.05 -29.62
CA ASN A 145 2.95 4.76 -29.96
C ASN A 145 3.98 3.75 -30.47
N GLN A 146 4.90 4.17 -31.33
CA GLN A 146 6.02 3.33 -31.79
C GLN A 146 6.90 2.85 -30.64
N THR A 147 7.19 3.72 -29.68
CA THR A 147 7.99 3.38 -28.50
C THR A 147 7.25 2.39 -27.59
N ILE A 148 5.94 2.58 -27.39
CA ILE A 148 5.09 1.65 -26.64
C ILE A 148 5.08 0.27 -27.32
N GLU A 149 4.82 0.21 -28.62
CA GLU A 149 4.80 -1.05 -29.37
C GLU A 149 6.13 -1.80 -29.27
N ARG A 150 7.25 -1.09 -29.45
CA ARG A 150 8.59 -1.67 -29.26
C ARG A 150 8.77 -2.18 -27.83
N SER A 151 8.41 -1.38 -26.82
CA SER A 151 8.56 -1.79 -25.41
C SER A 151 7.74 -3.05 -25.07
N LEU A 152 6.59 -3.26 -25.70
CA LEU A 152 5.74 -4.44 -25.50
C LEU A 152 6.33 -5.72 -26.12
N GLN A 153 7.23 -5.61 -27.10
CA GLN A 153 7.93 -6.75 -27.68
C GLN A 153 9.06 -7.26 -26.78
N PHE A 154 9.71 -6.36 -26.04
CA PHE A 154 10.88 -6.68 -25.20
C PHE A 154 10.55 -6.90 -23.73
N ASN A 155 9.39 -6.46 -23.24
CA ASN A 155 9.04 -6.51 -21.83
C ASN A 155 7.66 -7.16 -21.61
N GLU A 156 7.40 -7.62 -20.39
CA GLU A 156 6.08 -8.13 -20.01
C GLU A 156 4.97 -7.09 -20.27
N PRO A 157 3.97 -7.38 -21.13
CA PRO A 157 2.95 -6.42 -21.51
C PRO A 157 2.19 -5.81 -20.34
N LYS A 158 1.90 -6.61 -19.31
CA LYS A 158 1.20 -6.16 -18.11
C LYS A 158 1.96 -5.08 -17.35
N LYS A 159 3.28 -5.24 -17.18
CA LYS A 159 4.12 -4.28 -16.46
C LYS A 159 4.19 -2.96 -17.21
N VAL A 160 4.37 -3.02 -18.53
CA VAL A 160 4.39 -1.84 -19.42
C VAL A 160 3.08 -1.07 -19.34
N TYR A 161 1.93 -1.73 -19.55
CA TYR A 161 0.64 -1.02 -19.53
C TYR A 161 0.30 -0.42 -18.16
N LEU A 162 0.64 -1.09 -17.06
CA LEU A 162 0.41 -0.55 -15.72
C LEU A 162 1.28 0.69 -15.44
N GLN A 163 2.53 0.73 -15.93
CA GLN A 163 3.35 1.92 -15.80
C GLN A 163 2.90 3.02 -16.76
N LEU A 164 2.56 2.69 -18.01
CA LEU A 164 2.02 3.66 -18.97
C LEU A 164 0.78 4.37 -18.42
N ALA A 165 -0.12 3.64 -17.75
CA ALA A 165 -1.27 4.25 -17.08
C ALA A 165 -0.85 5.28 -16.02
N LYS A 166 0.16 4.98 -15.19
CA LYS A 166 0.71 5.93 -14.20
C LYS A 166 1.39 7.13 -14.86
N ILE A 167 2.03 6.92 -16.01
CA ILE A 167 2.63 8.00 -16.79
C ILE A 167 1.54 8.95 -17.27
N TYR A 168 0.47 8.43 -17.87
CA TYR A 168 -0.67 9.27 -18.28
C TYR A 168 -1.36 9.98 -17.10
N GLU A 169 -1.46 9.32 -15.95
CA GLU A 169 -1.92 9.96 -14.70
C GLU A 169 -1.01 11.14 -14.31
N SER A 170 0.31 10.95 -14.33
CA SER A 170 1.27 12.01 -13.95
C SER A 170 1.28 13.20 -14.90
N THR A 171 0.92 12.99 -16.17
CA THR A 171 0.83 14.05 -17.19
C THR A 171 -0.58 14.58 -17.39
N ASN A 172 -1.53 14.26 -16.51
CA ASN A 172 -2.94 14.70 -16.58
C ASN A 172 -3.68 14.32 -17.89
N LYS A 173 -3.22 13.29 -18.62
CA LYS A 173 -3.88 12.74 -19.83
C LYS A 173 -4.98 11.75 -19.43
N THR A 174 -6.04 12.29 -18.81
CA THR A 174 -7.08 11.48 -18.14
C THR A 174 -7.95 10.67 -19.09
N ILE A 175 -8.15 11.14 -20.33
CA ILE A 175 -8.98 10.47 -21.33
C ILE A 175 -8.25 9.23 -21.86
N GLU A 176 -6.98 9.39 -22.22
CA GLU A 176 -6.09 8.34 -22.71
C GLU A 176 -5.84 7.30 -21.62
N ALA A 177 -5.62 7.74 -20.37
CA ALA A 177 -5.55 6.84 -19.22
C ALA A 177 -6.85 6.03 -19.03
N THR A 178 -8.01 6.69 -19.12
CA THR A 178 -9.33 6.02 -19.02
C THR A 178 -9.49 4.96 -20.09
N ASN A 179 -9.18 5.32 -21.34
CA ASN A 179 -9.24 4.40 -22.47
C ASN A 179 -8.29 3.22 -22.27
N LEU A 180 -7.05 3.46 -21.86
CA LEU A 180 -6.06 2.42 -21.58
C LEU A 180 -6.55 1.44 -20.50
N TRP A 181 -7.09 1.95 -19.39
CA TRP A 181 -7.65 1.11 -18.33
C TRP A 181 -8.81 0.25 -18.82
N GLN A 182 -9.81 0.85 -19.48
CA GLN A 182 -11.04 0.15 -19.87
C GLN A 182 -10.87 -0.77 -21.08
N SER A 183 -10.16 -0.31 -22.12
CA SER A 183 -10.06 -1.01 -23.40
C SER A 183 -8.93 -2.02 -23.45
N VAL A 184 -7.82 -1.78 -22.76
CA VAL A 184 -6.63 -2.62 -22.84
C VAL A 184 -6.45 -3.42 -21.55
N ILE A 185 -6.27 -2.74 -20.41
CA ILE A 185 -5.82 -3.40 -19.19
C ILE A 185 -6.89 -4.34 -18.64
N LEU A 186 -8.12 -3.86 -18.49
CA LEU A 186 -9.20 -4.65 -17.92
C LEU A 186 -9.70 -5.76 -18.85
N LYS A 187 -9.54 -5.61 -20.18
CA LYS A 187 -9.86 -6.67 -21.14
C LYS A 187 -8.77 -7.73 -21.23
N LYS A 188 -7.50 -7.32 -21.37
CA LYS A 188 -6.36 -8.25 -21.52
C LYS A 188 -5.95 -8.92 -20.22
N PHE A 189 -6.15 -8.26 -19.07
CA PHE A 189 -5.73 -8.76 -17.75
C PHE A 189 -6.90 -8.92 -16.77
N SER A 190 -8.04 -9.39 -17.28
CA SER A 190 -9.29 -9.63 -16.53
C SER A 190 -9.18 -10.66 -15.39
N HIS A 191 -8.09 -11.44 -15.32
CA HIS A 191 -7.84 -12.38 -14.21
C HIS A 191 -6.94 -11.81 -13.09
N SER A 192 -6.49 -10.56 -13.24
CA SER A 192 -5.55 -9.92 -12.32
C SER A 192 -6.27 -9.01 -11.31
N CYS A 193 -6.34 -9.45 -10.04
CA CYS A 193 -6.85 -8.62 -8.94
C CYS A 193 -6.14 -7.26 -8.86
N LYS A 194 -4.81 -7.22 -9.03
CA LYS A 194 -4.03 -5.96 -9.04
C LYS A 194 -4.52 -4.99 -10.12
N ALA A 195 -4.93 -5.48 -11.30
CA ALA A 195 -5.35 -4.61 -12.38
C ALA A 195 -6.67 -3.90 -12.05
N PHE A 196 -7.63 -4.61 -11.45
CA PHE A 196 -8.88 -4.02 -10.99
C PHE A 196 -8.70 -3.02 -9.85
N VAL A 197 -7.84 -3.32 -8.88
CA VAL A 197 -7.60 -2.41 -7.75
C VAL A 197 -6.91 -1.12 -8.20
N GLU A 198 -5.90 -1.22 -9.08
CA GLU A 198 -5.23 -0.02 -9.61
C GLU A 198 -6.14 0.79 -10.54
N ALA A 199 -6.96 0.13 -11.37
CA ALA A 199 -7.99 0.81 -12.15
C ALA A 199 -9.00 1.54 -11.25
N ALA A 200 -9.43 0.92 -10.14
CA ALA A 200 -10.32 1.56 -9.18
C ALA A 200 -9.66 2.77 -8.51
N ASN A 201 -8.38 2.66 -8.10
CA ASN A 201 -7.60 3.80 -7.59
C ASN A 201 -7.61 4.97 -8.57
N PHE A 202 -7.38 4.69 -9.86
CA PHE A 202 -7.41 5.70 -10.92
C PHE A 202 -8.79 6.37 -11.04
N PHE A 203 -9.85 5.58 -11.21
CA PHE A 203 -11.21 6.11 -11.40
C PHE A 203 -11.68 6.96 -10.22
N VAL A 204 -11.31 6.56 -9.01
CA VAL A 204 -11.61 7.29 -7.80
C VAL A 204 -10.83 8.62 -7.73
N ARG A 205 -9.55 8.65 -8.13
CA ARG A 205 -8.76 9.89 -8.20
C ARG A 205 -9.31 10.92 -9.19
N ILE A 206 -9.86 10.46 -10.31
CA ILE A 206 -10.52 11.34 -11.30
C ILE A 206 -11.99 11.65 -10.94
N ASN A 207 -12.40 11.37 -9.70
CA ASN A 207 -13.75 11.57 -9.15
C ASN A 207 -14.88 10.83 -9.92
N LYS A 208 -14.56 9.74 -10.62
CA LYS A 208 -15.53 8.88 -11.31
C LYS A 208 -15.85 7.63 -10.49
N ILE A 209 -16.39 7.84 -9.30
CA ILE A 209 -16.64 6.80 -8.30
C ILE A 209 -17.63 5.75 -8.81
N GLU A 210 -18.64 6.14 -9.58
CA GLU A 210 -19.63 5.21 -10.16
C GLU A 210 -18.98 4.18 -11.08
N ILE A 211 -17.96 4.59 -11.85
CA ILE A 211 -17.22 3.68 -12.73
C ILE A 211 -16.44 2.67 -11.88
N ALA A 212 -15.79 3.13 -10.80
CA ALA A 212 -15.11 2.24 -9.85
C ALA A 212 -16.10 1.25 -9.20
N ARG A 213 -17.31 1.69 -8.84
CA ARG A 213 -18.36 0.80 -8.30
C ARG A 213 -18.78 -0.26 -9.31
N SER A 214 -18.99 0.12 -10.57
CA SER A 214 -19.30 -0.83 -11.65
C SER A 214 -18.16 -1.84 -11.87
N LEU A 215 -16.93 -1.41 -11.61
CA LEU A 215 -15.73 -2.21 -11.80
C LEU A 215 -15.62 -3.34 -10.77
N LEU A 216 -16.09 -3.13 -9.54
CA LEU A 216 -16.16 -4.20 -8.53
C LEU A 216 -17.02 -5.36 -9.01
N ASN A 217 -18.20 -5.07 -9.57
CA ASN A 217 -19.10 -6.10 -10.12
C ASN A 217 -18.45 -6.85 -11.28
N LYS A 218 -17.71 -6.15 -12.15
CA LYS A 218 -16.94 -6.78 -13.25
C LYS A 218 -15.80 -7.65 -12.71
N ALA A 219 -15.12 -7.20 -11.66
CA ALA A 219 -14.03 -7.94 -11.01
C ALA A 219 -14.54 -9.26 -10.41
N LEU A 220 -15.67 -9.22 -9.69
CA LEU A 220 -16.28 -10.43 -9.10
C LEU A 220 -16.73 -11.45 -10.15
N LYS A 221 -17.17 -11.00 -11.33
CA LYS A 221 -17.53 -11.88 -12.46
C LYS A 221 -16.31 -12.50 -13.15
N SER A 222 -15.19 -11.77 -13.21
CA SER A 222 -14.01 -12.18 -13.99
C SER A 222 -12.95 -12.94 -13.18
N LEU A 223 -12.93 -12.72 -11.86
CA LEU A 223 -11.94 -13.28 -10.95
C LEU A 223 -12.45 -14.58 -10.29
N ASP A 224 -11.50 -15.46 -9.99
CA ASP A 224 -11.73 -16.67 -9.17
C ASP A 224 -12.21 -16.28 -7.75
N LYS A 225 -13.10 -17.08 -7.18
CA LYS A 225 -13.67 -16.90 -5.83
C LYS A 225 -12.60 -16.70 -4.76
N ARG A 226 -11.44 -17.35 -4.87
CA ARG A 226 -10.30 -17.19 -3.96
C ARG A 226 -9.79 -15.75 -3.88
N LYS A 227 -9.93 -14.98 -4.97
CA LYS A 227 -9.48 -13.58 -5.06
C LYS A 227 -10.58 -12.59 -4.63
N HIS A 228 -11.83 -13.03 -4.47
CA HIS A 228 -12.96 -12.13 -4.19
C HIS A 228 -12.77 -11.38 -2.87
N VAL A 229 -12.40 -12.08 -1.80
CA VAL A 229 -12.16 -11.46 -0.47
C VAL A 229 -11.12 -10.35 -0.57
N LYS A 230 -9.99 -10.62 -1.25
CA LYS A 230 -8.89 -9.66 -1.42
C LYS A 230 -9.32 -8.42 -2.22
N VAL A 231 -10.11 -8.61 -3.27
CA VAL A 231 -10.60 -7.52 -4.11
C VAL A 231 -11.62 -6.67 -3.36
N VAL A 232 -12.64 -7.29 -2.77
CA VAL A 232 -13.70 -6.58 -2.03
C VAL A 232 -13.10 -5.79 -0.87
N ASN A 233 -12.16 -6.37 -0.12
CA ASN A 233 -11.45 -5.67 0.94
C ASN A 233 -10.73 -4.41 0.40
N LYS A 234 -10.05 -4.51 -0.75
CA LYS A 234 -9.39 -3.36 -1.37
C LYS A 234 -10.37 -2.31 -1.89
N PHE A 235 -11.51 -2.70 -2.45
CA PHE A 235 -12.54 -1.74 -2.87
C PHE A 235 -13.21 -1.06 -1.67
N ALA A 236 -13.47 -1.78 -0.58
CA ALA A 236 -13.99 -1.21 0.65
C ALA A 236 -13.01 -0.18 1.24
N GLN A 237 -11.71 -0.49 1.24
CA GLN A 237 -10.66 0.48 1.63
C GLN A 237 -10.65 1.74 0.74
N LEU A 238 -11.09 1.65 -0.51
CA LEU A 238 -11.15 2.81 -1.41
C LEU A 238 -12.40 3.65 -1.19
N GLU A 239 -13.55 3.04 -0.95
CA GLU A 239 -14.78 3.76 -0.58
C GLU A 239 -14.58 4.54 0.73
N TYR A 240 -13.85 3.99 1.72
CA TYR A 240 -13.49 4.75 2.93
C TYR A 240 -12.63 5.99 2.67
N LYS A 241 -11.75 5.95 1.66
CA LYS A 241 -10.77 7.02 1.43
C LYS A 241 -11.32 8.16 0.59
N PHE A 242 -12.23 7.86 -0.32
CA PHE A 242 -12.62 8.78 -1.39
C PHE A 242 -14.09 8.67 -1.79
N GLY A 243 -14.82 7.68 -1.26
CA GLY A 243 -16.19 7.37 -1.63
C GLY A 243 -17.13 7.52 -0.45
N ASP A 244 -18.07 6.60 -0.36
CA ASP A 244 -19.11 6.61 0.67
C ASP A 244 -18.78 5.60 1.79
N VAL A 245 -18.69 6.10 3.01
CA VAL A 245 -18.42 5.32 4.22
C VAL A 245 -19.48 4.24 4.43
N GLU A 246 -20.76 4.53 4.19
CA GLU A 246 -21.85 3.55 4.40
C GLU A 246 -21.74 2.38 3.41
N ARG A 247 -21.28 2.66 2.19
CA ARG A 247 -21.00 1.60 1.21
C ARG A 247 -19.79 0.78 1.61
N ALA A 248 -18.75 1.42 2.15
CA ALA A 248 -17.59 0.72 2.67
C ALA A 248 -17.98 -0.22 3.82
N ARG A 249 -18.81 0.24 4.76
CA ARG A 249 -19.42 -0.58 5.82
C ARG A 249 -20.19 -1.75 5.24
N THR A 250 -21.07 -1.49 4.27
CA THR A 250 -21.85 -2.55 3.59
C THR A 250 -20.95 -3.64 2.98
N LEU A 251 -19.83 -3.26 2.36
CA LEU A 251 -18.87 -4.21 1.80
C LEU A 251 -18.14 -5.02 2.89
N PHE A 252 -17.73 -4.38 4.00
CA PHE A 252 -17.11 -5.10 5.11
C PHE A 252 -18.12 -6.00 5.85
N GLU A 253 -19.33 -5.54 6.12
CA GLU A 253 -20.40 -6.36 6.70
C GLU A 253 -20.71 -7.58 5.81
N GLY A 254 -20.77 -7.40 4.49
CA GLY A 254 -20.93 -8.51 3.55
C GLY A 254 -19.76 -9.50 3.57
N LEU A 255 -18.52 -9.02 3.78
CA LEU A 255 -17.36 -9.89 3.95
C LEU A 255 -17.42 -10.66 5.27
N LEU A 256 -17.77 -9.98 6.36
CA LEU A 256 -17.78 -10.53 7.72
C LEU A 256 -18.96 -11.47 7.95
N ALA A 257 -20.09 -11.28 7.27
CA ALA A 257 -21.21 -12.22 7.26
C ALA A 257 -20.81 -13.58 6.67
N ASN A 258 -19.98 -13.57 5.62
CA ASN A 258 -19.49 -14.79 4.96
C ASN A 258 -18.26 -15.40 5.65
N TYR A 259 -17.40 -14.56 6.26
CA TYR A 259 -16.14 -14.97 6.86
C TYR A 259 -15.95 -14.40 8.28
N PRO A 260 -16.80 -14.77 9.25
CA PRO A 260 -16.80 -14.16 10.59
C PRO A 260 -15.53 -14.44 11.39
N LYS A 261 -14.81 -15.54 11.12
CA LYS A 261 -13.58 -15.91 11.84
C LYS A 261 -12.30 -15.27 11.27
N ARG A 262 -12.39 -14.46 10.21
CA ARG A 262 -11.23 -13.81 9.57
C ARG A 262 -10.84 -12.53 10.32
N LEU A 263 -9.97 -12.66 11.31
CA LEU A 263 -9.52 -11.55 12.16
C LEU A 263 -8.82 -10.43 11.37
N ASP A 264 -8.13 -10.77 10.29
CA ASP A 264 -7.48 -9.82 9.39
C ASP A 264 -8.48 -8.81 8.80
N LEU A 265 -9.67 -9.27 8.41
CA LEU A 265 -10.75 -8.42 7.88
C LEU A 265 -11.34 -7.54 8.98
N TRP A 266 -11.57 -8.08 10.17
CA TRP A 266 -12.03 -7.32 11.33
C TRP A 266 -11.05 -6.22 11.71
N SER A 267 -9.75 -6.54 11.77
CA SER A 267 -8.73 -5.57 12.13
C SER A 267 -8.73 -4.40 11.16
N ILE A 268 -8.77 -4.67 9.85
CA ILE A 268 -8.79 -3.63 8.81
C ILE A 268 -10.06 -2.77 8.93
N TYR A 269 -11.23 -3.39 9.13
CA TYR A 269 -12.49 -2.66 9.26
C TYR A 269 -12.47 -1.71 10.47
N ILE A 270 -12.04 -2.22 11.63
CA ILE A 270 -11.87 -1.43 12.85
C ILE A 270 -10.86 -0.29 12.63
N ASP A 271 -9.71 -0.56 11.99
CA ASP A 271 -8.71 0.49 11.71
C ASP A 271 -9.26 1.62 10.84
N MET A 272 -10.11 1.29 9.87
CA MET A 272 -10.74 2.29 9.00
C MET A 272 -11.77 3.13 9.75
N GLU A 273 -12.59 2.53 10.61
CA GLU A 273 -13.53 3.28 11.47
C GLU A 273 -12.80 4.15 12.51
N ILE A 274 -11.74 3.64 13.15
CA ILE A 274 -10.89 4.45 14.04
C ILE A 274 -10.28 5.64 13.30
N LYS A 275 -9.87 5.46 12.04
CA LYS A 275 -9.34 6.55 11.23
C LYS A 275 -10.40 7.62 10.96
N LEU A 276 -11.66 7.25 10.75
CA LEU A 276 -12.75 8.21 10.62
C LEU A 276 -12.99 8.97 11.94
N VAL A 277 -12.92 8.28 13.08
CA VAL A 277 -13.01 8.91 14.41
C VAL A 277 -11.88 9.92 14.61
N LYS A 278 -10.65 9.60 14.19
CA LYS A 278 -9.52 10.54 14.22
C LYS A 278 -9.81 11.81 13.43
N GLN A 279 -10.30 11.66 12.20
CA GLN A 279 -10.60 12.78 11.30
C GLN A 279 -11.77 13.63 11.81
N SER A 280 -12.76 13.03 12.47
CA SER A 280 -13.89 13.77 13.05
C SER A 280 -13.54 14.48 14.36
N LYS A 281 -12.50 14.05 15.09
CA LYS A 281 -12.04 14.67 16.34
C LYS A 281 -11.45 16.08 16.14
N GLU A 282 -10.87 16.38 14.97
CA GLU A 282 -10.43 17.73 14.60
C GLU A 282 -11.62 18.71 14.42
N SER A 283 -12.84 18.19 14.19
CA SER A 283 -14.09 18.94 14.16
C SER A 283 -14.78 18.84 15.54
N PHE A 284 -14.38 19.73 16.44
CA PHE A 284 -14.75 19.85 17.85
C PHE A 284 -16.18 19.38 18.24
N LYS A 285 -16.28 18.43 19.20
CA LYS A 285 -17.47 18.10 20.04
C LYS A 285 -18.83 18.00 19.32
N SER A 286 -18.90 17.27 18.22
CA SER A 286 -20.18 16.94 17.56
C SER A 286 -20.74 15.61 18.09
N VAL A 287 -22.08 15.51 18.23
CA VAL A 287 -22.82 14.25 18.48
C VAL A 287 -22.38 13.14 17.51
N ALA A 288 -21.97 13.50 16.30
CA ALA A 288 -21.46 12.56 15.30
C ALA A 288 -20.15 11.87 15.72
N ALA A 289 -19.27 12.55 16.48
CA ALA A 289 -18.04 11.95 16.98
C ALA A 289 -18.35 10.89 18.06
N THR A 290 -19.29 11.17 18.96
CA THR A 290 -19.75 10.20 19.97
C THR A 290 -20.39 8.97 19.32
N LEU A 291 -21.22 9.17 18.30
CA LEU A 291 -21.83 8.06 17.54
C LEU A 291 -20.78 7.23 16.79
N ALA A 292 -19.73 7.87 16.26
CA ALA A 292 -18.64 7.16 15.61
C ALA A 292 -17.82 6.32 16.61
N ILE A 293 -17.49 6.88 17.79
CA ILE A 293 -16.82 6.13 18.86
C ILE A 293 -17.67 4.93 19.31
N GLU A 294 -18.97 5.14 19.50
CA GLU A 294 -19.91 4.08 19.88
C GLU A 294 -20.00 2.98 18.80
N SER A 295 -19.97 3.34 17.52
CA SER A 295 -19.95 2.36 16.43
C SER A 295 -18.69 1.49 16.46
N VAL A 296 -17.53 2.05 16.79
CA VAL A 296 -16.27 1.31 16.95
C VAL A 296 -16.34 0.36 18.16
N ARG A 297 -16.89 0.80 19.29
CA ARG A 297 -17.12 -0.04 20.48
C ARG A 297 -17.98 -1.26 20.17
N ARG A 298 -19.11 -1.05 19.48
CA ARG A 298 -19.99 -2.13 19.03
C ARG A 298 -19.28 -3.10 18.10
N LEU A 299 -18.36 -2.62 17.26
CA LEU A 299 -17.53 -3.51 16.43
C LEU A 299 -16.60 -4.34 17.31
N PHE A 300 -15.89 -3.75 18.28
CA PHE A 300 -15.03 -4.49 19.20
C PHE A 300 -15.81 -5.55 19.99
N GLU A 301 -16.93 -5.19 20.60
CA GLU A 301 -17.80 -6.12 21.33
C GLU A 301 -18.27 -7.29 20.45
N ARG A 302 -18.67 -6.99 19.21
CA ARG A 302 -19.08 -8.01 18.25
C ARG A 302 -17.94 -8.96 17.93
N VAL A 303 -16.72 -8.47 17.71
CA VAL A 303 -15.55 -9.35 17.47
C VAL A 303 -15.21 -10.17 18.70
N LEU A 304 -15.26 -9.59 19.90
CA LEU A 304 -14.95 -10.28 21.15
C LEU A 304 -15.97 -11.38 21.48
N SER A 305 -17.23 -11.23 21.05
CA SER A 305 -18.28 -12.26 21.18
C SER A 305 -18.01 -13.51 20.34
N LEU A 306 -17.18 -13.41 19.31
CA LEU A 306 -16.83 -14.55 18.47
C LEU A 306 -15.80 -15.46 19.16
N LYS A 307 -15.84 -16.74 18.79
CA LYS A 307 -14.88 -17.74 19.26
C LYS A 307 -13.56 -17.59 18.51
N PHE A 308 -12.56 -17.07 19.19
CA PHE A 308 -11.18 -16.89 18.73
C PHE A 308 -10.20 -17.56 19.69
N SER A 309 -8.97 -17.83 19.22
CA SER A 309 -7.89 -18.31 20.07
C SER A 309 -7.43 -17.23 21.06
N VAL A 310 -6.81 -17.65 22.16
CA VAL A 310 -6.32 -16.77 23.23
C VAL A 310 -5.40 -15.68 22.67
N LYS A 311 -4.46 -16.02 21.78
CA LYS A 311 -3.56 -15.07 21.11
C LYS A 311 -4.33 -14.00 20.31
N LYS A 312 -5.35 -14.43 19.55
CA LYS A 312 -6.20 -13.55 18.73
C LYS A 312 -7.06 -12.62 19.62
N LYS A 313 -7.57 -13.12 20.76
CA LYS A 313 -8.29 -12.30 21.75
C LYS A 313 -7.37 -11.31 22.49
N LYS A 314 -6.17 -11.72 22.90
CA LYS A 314 -5.17 -10.81 23.52
C LYS A 314 -4.86 -9.62 22.60
N PHE A 315 -4.65 -9.88 21.30
CA PHE A 315 -4.46 -8.82 20.31
C PHE A 315 -5.65 -7.85 20.23
N LEU A 316 -6.88 -8.36 20.20
CA LEU A 316 -8.09 -7.54 20.17
C LEU A 316 -8.27 -6.70 21.43
N PHE A 317 -8.04 -7.29 22.62
CA PHE A 317 -8.12 -6.55 23.88
C PHE A 317 -7.06 -5.46 23.98
N LYS A 318 -5.80 -5.73 23.58
CA LYS A 318 -4.76 -4.69 23.50
C LYS A 318 -5.21 -3.54 22.60
N LYS A 319 -5.68 -3.86 21.40
CA LYS A 319 -6.16 -2.85 20.45
C LYS A 319 -7.39 -2.07 20.94
N TYR A 320 -8.31 -2.72 21.66
CA TYR A 320 -9.49 -2.06 22.22
C TYR A 320 -9.10 -1.12 23.37
N LEU A 321 -8.17 -1.54 24.22
CA LEU A 321 -7.63 -0.71 25.30
C LEU A 321 -6.87 0.51 24.73
N ASP A 322 -6.03 0.31 23.71
CA ASP A 322 -5.35 1.41 23.01
C ASP A 322 -6.35 2.40 22.41
N PHE A 323 -7.49 1.92 21.92
CA PHE A 323 -8.57 2.77 21.42
C PHE A 323 -9.24 3.56 22.55
N GLU A 324 -9.65 2.92 23.64
CA GLU A 324 -10.32 3.58 24.76
C GLU A 324 -9.39 4.55 25.51
N ASN A 325 -8.09 4.29 25.58
CA ASN A 325 -7.13 5.25 26.14
C ASN A 325 -7.08 6.57 25.34
N VAL A 326 -7.34 6.53 24.04
CA VAL A 326 -7.25 7.71 23.16
C VAL A 326 -8.60 8.42 22.95
N TYR A 327 -9.72 7.68 22.95
CA TYR A 327 -11.05 8.22 22.65
C TYR A 327 -12.10 8.02 23.75
N GLY A 328 -11.78 7.22 24.77
CA GLY A 328 -12.67 6.85 25.86
C GLY A 328 -12.48 7.65 27.14
N ASN A 329 -13.11 7.15 28.19
CA ASN A 329 -13.06 7.66 29.56
C ASN A 329 -12.54 6.55 30.49
N GLU A 330 -12.18 6.90 31.73
CA GLU A 330 -11.72 5.90 32.72
C GLU A 330 -12.72 4.76 32.94
N GLU A 331 -14.02 5.05 32.88
CA GLU A 331 -15.10 4.05 32.98
C GLU A 331 -15.08 3.05 31.81
N SER A 332 -14.87 3.52 30.58
CA SER A 332 -14.84 2.64 29.41
C SER A 332 -13.56 1.81 29.36
N VAL A 333 -12.42 2.38 29.78
CA VAL A 333 -11.16 1.62 29.95
C VAL A 333 -11.33 0.52 31.01
N ASN A 334 -11.96 0.82 32.14
CA ASN A 334 -12.23 -0.18 33.18
C ASN A 334 -13.19 -1.27 32.70
N HIS A 335 -14.19 -0.92 31.88
CA HIS A 335 -15.07 -1.90 31.27
C HIS A 335 -14.31 -2.89 30.38
N VAL A 336 -13.39 -2.41 29.53
CA VAL A 336 -12.57 -3.29 28.69
C VAL A 336 -11.67 -4.21 29.53
N LYS A 337 -11.10 -3.69 30.63
CA LYS A 337 -10.32 -4.49 31.58
C LYS A 337 -11.16 -5.59 32.23
N GLN A 338 -12.39 -5.28 32.67
CA GLN A 338 -13.30 -6.27 33.23
C GLN A 338 -13.67 -7.36 32.21
N LEU A 339 -13.99 -6.97 30.97
CA LEU A 339 -14.27 -7.94 29.90
C LEU A 339 -13.09 -8.88 29.61
N ALA A 340 -11.85 -8.39 29.72
CA ALA A 340 -10.66 -9.22 29.60
C ALA A 340 -10.53 -10.20 30.77
N ILE A 341 -10.82 -9.77 32.01
CA ILE A 341 -10.80 -10.63 33.21
C ILE A 341 -11.85 -11.72 33.10
N ASP A 342 -13.07 -11.35 32.74
CA ASP A 342 -14.17 -12.31 32.57
C ASP A 342 -13.85 -13.34 31.49
N TYR A 343 -13.18 -12.92 30.40
CA TYR A 343 -12.76 -13.84 29.37
C TYR A 343 -11.67 -14.81 29.85
N VAL A 344 -10.68 -14.33 30.61
CA VAL A 344 -9.63 -15.20 31.19
C VAL A 344 -10.21 -16.17 32.22
N ASN A 345 -11.20 -15.74 33.00
CA ASN A 345 -11.89 -16.61 33.96
C ASN A 345 -12.80 -17.66 33.31
N GLN A 346 -13.17 -17.48 32.03
CA GLN A 346 -14.00 -18.40 31.24
C GLN A 346 -13.20 -19.35 30.35
N LEU A 347 -11.88 -19.14 30.21
CA LEU A 347 -10.94 -20.06 29.55
C LEU A 347 -10.68 -21.28 30.43
#